data_AF-A0A1X7UKE2-F1
#
_entry.id   AF-A0A1X7UKE2-F1
#
_cell.length_a   1.000
_cell.length_b   1.000
_cell.length_c   1.000
_cell.angle_alpha   90.00
_cell.angle_beta   90.00
_cell.angle_gamma   90.00
#
_symmetry.space_group_name_H-M   'P 1'
#
loop_
_entity.id
_entity.type
_entity.pdbx_description
1 polymer ?
#
loop_
_entity_poly.entity_id
_entity_poly.type
_entity_poly.pdbx_seq_one_letter_code
_entity_poly.pdbx_strand_id
1 'polypeptide(L)'
;MYQIVICLLTLIFKCSKYCKRNIKVGKTYVSRCRFDFPRPVQDSICINDVENSLKSCNKIYCLKRNEKEVRVNNCNPLLLKLWRASMDLKYIEERSLSLTEYVTGYVTKAEKSHAQDFWDEVSSCDNIYSRLLENWRKITPS
;
A
#
# COMPACT_ATOMS: atom_id res chain seq x y z
N MET A 1 -12.33 5.17 23.89
CA MET A 1 -11.00 5.75 24.22
C MET A 1 -9.82 4.95 23.64
N TYR A 2 -10.04 3.81 22.96
CA TYR A 2 -8.98 2.97 22.39
C TYR A 2 -8.67 3.24 20.90
N GLN A 3 -9.49 4.05 20.20
CA GLN A 3 -9.28 4.34 18.77
C GLN A 3 -8.15 5.36 18.53
N ILE A 4 -7.84 6.22 19.50
CA ILE A 4 -6.82 7.28 19.36
C ILE A 4 -5.40 6.73 19.56
N VAL A 5 -5.25 5.60 20.24
CA VAL A 5 -3.94 4.98 20.53
C VAL A 5 -3.33 4.27 19.31
N ILE A 6 -4.14 3.97 18.28
CA ILE A 6 -3.68 3.25 17.08
C ILE A 6 -2.83 4.14 16.15
N CYS A 7 -3.02 5.47 16.15
CA CYS A 7 -2.30 6.36 15.21
C CYS A 7 -0.88 6.78 15.66
N LEU A 8 -0.45 6.47 16.88
CA LEU A 8 0.92 6.76 17.35
C LEU A 8 1.93 5.64 17.00
N LEU A 9 1.48 4.53 16.43
CA LEU A 9 2.30 3.40 15.97
C LEU A 9 2.37 3.45 14.42
N THR A 10 3.46 3.71 13.72
CA THR A 10 4.88 3.93 14.04
C THR A 10 5.42 4.62 12.78
N LEU A 11 6.14 5.75 12.89
CA LEU A 11 6.90 6.31 11.75
C LEU A 11 7.84 5.27 11.10
N ILE A 12 8.24 4.29 11.91
CA ILE A 12 9.14 3.20 11.58
C ILE A 12 8.34 2.02 11.02
N PHE A 13 8.52 1.74 9.74
CA PHE A 13 7.91 0.63 9.04
C PHE A 13 8.47 -0.71 9.50
N LYS A 14 7.60 -1.64 9.89
CA LYS A 14 7.93 -3.05 10.17
C LYS A 14 7.34 -3.94 9.08
N CYS A 15 8.17 -4.81 8.50
CA CYS A 15 7.72 -5.70 7.43
C CYS A 15 6.74 -6.76 7.96
N SER A 16 5.55 -6.83 7.38
CA SER A 16 4.59 -7.93 7.59
C SER A 16 4.72 -9.01 6.51
N LYS A 17 3.97 -10.12 6.64
CA LYS A 17 3.90 -11.17 5.61
C LYS A 17 3.44 -10.59 4.26
N TYR A 18 2.50 -9.65 4.28
CA TYR A 18 1.95 -9.01 3.08
C TYR A 18 3.00 -8.29 2.23
N CYS A 19 3.95 -7.60 2.86
CA CYS A 19 4.93 -6.83 2.11
C CYS A 19 6.16 -7.65 1.73
N LYS A 20 6.40 -8.83 2.32
CA LYS A 20 7.56 -9.65 1.97
C LYS A 20 7.28 -10.41 0.68
N ARG A 21 8.13 -10.23 -0.32
CA ARG A 21 8.08 -10.95 -1.60
C ARG A 21 9.40 -11.66 -1.84
N ASN A 22 9.34 -12.88 -2.35
CA ASN A 22 10.54 -13.59 -2.79
C ASN A 22 10.83 -13.19 -4.23
N ILE A 23 12.03 -12.66 -4.47
CA ILE A 23 12.49 -12.21 -5.77
C ILE A 23 13.69 -13.06 -6.16
N LYS A 24 13.71 -13.55 -7.39
CA LYS A 24 14.85 -14.30 -7.93
C LYS A 24 15.95 -13.33 -8.32
N VAL A 25 17.13 -13.50 -7.74
CA VAL A 25 18.35 -12.75 -8.07
C VAL A 25 19.42 -13.77 -8.44
N GLY A 26 19.72 -13.86 -9.74
CA GLY A 26 20.57 -14.91 -10.29
C GLY A 26 19.99 -16.30 -10.06
N LYS A 27 20.74 -17.17 -9.36
CA LYS A 27 20.32 -18.54 -9.02
C LYS A 27 19.62 -18.64 -7.66
N THR A 28 19.54 -17.56 -6.90
CA THR A 28 19.03 -17.54 -5.52
C THR A 28 17.74 -16.73 -5.38
N TYR A 29 16.91 -17.09 -4.41
CA TYR A 29 15.74 -16.28 -4.01
C TYR A 29 16.06 -15.46 -2.78
N VAL A 30 15.71 -14.18 -2.83
CA VAL A 30 15.86 -13.25 -1.70
C VAL A 30 14.52 -12.65 -1.34
N SER A 31 14.25 -12.53 -0.04
CA SER A 31 13.05 -11.85 0.44
C SER A 31 13.27 -10.34 0.44
N ARG A 32 12.46 -9.60 -0.33
CA ARG A 32 12.47 -8.13 -0.36
C ARG A 32 11.12 -7.56 0.05
N CYS A 33 11.16 -6.36 0.62
CA CYS A 33 9.94 -5.62 0.92
C CYS A 33 9.34 -5.02 -0.36
N ARG A 34 8.04 -5.22 -0.57
CA ARG A 34 7.20 -4.60 -1.60
C ARG A 34 7.32 -3.08 -1.64
N PHE A 35 7.60 -2.47 -0.50
CA PHE A 35 7.70 -1.02 -0.33
C PHE A 35 9.16 -0.54 -0.28
N ASP A 36 10.13 -1.40 -0.63
CA ASP A 36 11.57 -1.12 -0.66
C ASP A 36 12.17 -0.69 0.69
N PHE A 37 11.73 -1.32 1.77
CA PHE A 37 12.41 -1.21 3.07
C PHE A 37 13.43 -2.34 3.29
N PRO A 38 14.60 -2.05 3.90
CA PRO A 38 15.10 -0.73 4.29
C PRO A 38 15.50 0.12 3.07
N ARG A 39 15.26 1.42 3.14
CA ARG A 39 15.66 2.38 2.10
C ARG A 39 17.17 2.65 2.20
N PRO A 40 17.85 2.97 1.09
CA PRO A 40 19.27 3.27 1.12
C PRO A 40 19.56 4.51 1.98
N VAL A 41 20.72 4.48 2.67
CA VAL A 41 21.30 5.65 3.34
C VAL A 41 21.82 6.60 2.26
N GLN A 42 21.59 7.90 2.44
CA GLN A 42 21.98 8.91 1.46
C GLN A 42 22.19 10.26 2.14
N ASP A 43 23.28 10.96 1.81
CA ASP A 43 23.66 12.21 2.49
C ASP A 43 23.01 13.47 1.89
N SER A 44 22.41 13.35 0.71
CA SER A 44 21.75 14.43 -0.03
C SER A 44 20.44 13.93 -0.65
N ILE A 45 19.56 14.86 -1.01
CA ILE A 45 18.39 14.55 -1.83
C ILE A 45 18.89 14.34 -3.27
N CYS A 46 18.47 13.26 -3.92
CA CYS A 46 18.67 13.11 -5.37
C CYS A 46 17.33 13.11 -6.09
N ILE A 47 17.32 13.76 -7.24
CA ILE A 47 16.25 13.71 -8.21
C ILE A 47 16.84 12.98 -9.41
N ASN A 48 16.26 11.84 -9.73
CA ASN A 48 16.63 11.03 -10.88
C ASN A 48 16.00 11.62 -12.14
N ASP A 49 16.58 11.30 -13.29
CA ASP A 49 15.99 11.70 -14.57
C ASP A 49 14.56 11.17 -14.69
N VAL A 50 13.63 12.10 -14.92
CA VAL A 50 12.19 11.83 -14.88
C VAL A 50 11.81 10.86 -15.99
N GLU A 51 12.29 11.11 -17.21
CA GLU A 51 11.93 10.32 -18.38
C GLU A 51 12.38 8.86 -18.25
N ASN A 52 13.62 8.65 -17.83
CA ASN A 52 14.16 7.32 -17.57
C ASN A 52 13.49 6.64 -16.38
N SER A 53 13.17 7.40 -15.32
CA SER A 53 12.48 6.86 -14.13
C SER A 53 11.07 6.39 -14.48
N LEU A 54 10.33 7.15 -15.29
CA LEU A 54 9.00 6.77 -15.76
C LEU A 54 9.06 5.54 -16.68
N LYS A 55 10.01 5.49 -17.63
CA LYS A 55 10.20 4.34 -18.54
C LYS A 55 10.55 3.05 -17.81
N SER A 56 11.36 3.15 -16.76
CA SER A 56 11.85 1.99 -15.98
C SER A 56 11.02 1.70 -14.72
N CYS A 57 9.94 2.45 -14.49
CA CYS A 57 9.15 2.42 -13.24
C CYS A 57 10.01 2.58 -11.97
N ASN A 58 11.14 3.29 -12.09
CA ASN A 58 12.04 3.59 -10.98
C ASN A 58 11.57 4.83 -10.22
N LYS A 59 12.06 5.00 -8.99
CA LYS A 59 11.75 6.18 -8.18
C LYS A 59 12.36 7.43 -8.81
N ILE A 60 11.55 8.48 -8.93
CA ILE A 60 11.97 9.79 -9.44
C ILE A 60 12.88 10.51 -8.44
N TYR A 61 12.80 10.21 -7.15
CA TYR A 61 13.60 10.87 -6.13
C TYR A 61 14.01 9.92 -5.00
N CYS A 62 15.14 10.24 -4.37
CA CYS A 62 15.55 9.68 -3.09
C CYS A 62 15.80 10.82 -2.11
N LEU A 63 15.28 10.65 -0.89
CA LEU A 63 15.48 11.61 0.20
C LEU A 63 16.77 11.29 0.95
N LYS A 64 17.43 12.34 1.45
CA LYS A 64 18.48 12.22 2.46
C LYS A 64 17.98 11.37 3.63
N ARG A 65 18.76 10.36 4.01
CA ARG A 65 18.48 9.42 5.09
C ARG A 65 19.75 9.01 5.80
N ASN A 66 19.70 8.99 7.12
CA ASN A 66 20.70 8.32 7.94
C ASN A 66 20.33 6.84 8.19
N GLU A 67 21.25 6.09 8.81
CA GLU A 67 21.06 4.67 9.16
C GLU A 67 19.83 4.42 10.06
N LYS A 68 19.45 5.39 10.89
CA LYS A 68 18.30 5.27 11.80
C LYS A 68 16.97 5.48 11.07
N GLU A 69 17.00 6.14 9.92
CA GLU A 69 15.82 6.55 9.13
C GLU A 69 15.54 5.62 7.94
N VAL A 70 16.36 4.59 7.72
CA VAL A 70 16.19 3.64 6.61
C VAL A 70 14.85 2.92 6.64
N ARG A 71 14.19 2.87 7.81
CA ARG A 71 12.85 2.29 8.00
C ARG A 71 11.76 3.34 8.21
N VAL A 72 12.07 4.62 8.10
CA VAL A 72 11.11 5.70 8.31
C VAL A 72 10.40 6.04 7.00
N ASN A 73 9.07 6.16 7.06
CA ASN A 73 8.25 6.58 5.93
C ASN A 73 8.65 7.99 5.44
N ASN A 74 8.30 8.30 4.18
CA ASN A 74 8.44 9.66 3.68
C ASN A 74 7.43 10.57 4.41
N CYS A 75 7.86 11.30 5.43
CA CYS A 75 7.01 12.23 6.16
C CYS A 75 7.54 13.67 6.04
N ASN A 76 6.63 14.63 5.96
CA ASN A 76 6.97 16.04 6.13
C ASN A 76 6.93 16.34 7.65
N PRO A 77 8.03 16.83 8.25
CA PRO A 77 8.10 17.06 9.69
C PRO A 77 7.08 18.09 10.20
N LEU A 78 6.71 19.09 9.38
CA LEU A 78 5.68 20.06 9.73
C LEU A 78 4.29 19.41 9.75
N LEU A 79 3.96 18.65 8.71
CA LEU A 79 2.68 17.95 8.64
C LEU A 79 2.56 16.89 9.74
N LEU A 80 3.66 16.19 10.05
CA LEU A 80 3.70 15.27 11.18
C LEU A 80 3.41 15.99 12.51
N LYS A 81 3.99 17.18 12.72
CA LYS A 81 3.76 17.98 13.94
C LYS A 81 2.32 18.48 14.05
N LEU A 82 1.72 18.88 12.93
CA LEU A 82 0.36 19.41 12.87
C LEU A 82 -0.72 18.31 12.95
N TRP A 83 -0.61 17.27 12.13
CA TRP A 83 -1.61 16.20 12.06
C TRP A 83 -1.39 15.07 13.06
N ARG A 84 -0.18 14.92 13.62
CA ARG A 84 0.18 13.83 14.54
C ARG A 84 -0.15 12.44 13.99
N ALA A 85 -0.05 12.27 12.68
CA ALA A 85 -0.36 11.04 11.97
C ALA A 85 0.78 10.67 10.99
N SER A 86 1.02 9.37 10.82
CA SER A 86 1.96 8.86 9.82
C SER A 86 1.37 9.04 8.42
N MET A 87 1.97 9.91 7.61
CA MET A 87 1.65 10.08 6.19
C MET A 87 2.75 9.46 5.32
N ASP A 88 2.38 8.66 4.33
CA ASP A 88 3.31 8.22 3.27
C ASP A 88 3.23 9.22 2.10
N LEU A 89 4.11 10.21 2.10
CA LEU A 89 4.17 11.21 1.04
C LEU A 89 4.87 10.65 -0.20
N LYS A 90 4.19 10.78 -1.33
CA LYS A 90 4.71 10.42 -2.65
C LYS A 90 4.61 11.62 -3.56
N TYR A 91 5.74 11.96 -4.17
CA TYR A 91 5.75 12.88 -5.30
C TYR A 91 5.17 12.16 -6.52
N ILE A 92 4.19 12.79 -7.16
CA ILE A 92 3.59 12.34 -8.41
C ILE A 92 3.77 13.52 -9.38
N GLU A 93 4.65 13.35 -10.35
CA GLU A 93 4.95 14.39 -11.33
C GLU A 93 4.01 14.35 -12.53
N GLU A 94 3.51 13.16 -12.87
CA GLU A 94 2.75 12.91 -14.07
C GLU A 94 1.31 13.49 -13.99
N ARG A 95 0.94 14.31 -14.97
CA ARG A 95 -0.43 14.82 -15.18
C ARG A 95 -1.27 13.83 -16.02
N SER A 96 -1.40 12.57 -15.62
CA SER A 96 -2.10 11.56 -16.42
C SER A 96 -3.06 10.66 -15.63
N LEU A 97 -3.72 9.76 -16.37
CA LEU A 97 -4.60 8.68 -15.93
C LEU A 97 -4.07 7.95 -14.68
N SER A 98 -2.75 7.81 -14.54
CA SER A 98 -2.11 7.10 -13.43
C SER A 98 -2.43 7.69 -12.05
N LEU A 99 -2.55 9.02 -11.95
CA LEU A 99 -2.97 9.70 -10.72
C LEU A 99 -4.44 9.42 -10.42
N THR A 100 -5.30 9.53 -11.43
CA THR A 100 -6.74 9.25 -11.29
C THR A 100 -6.98 7.80 -10.89
N GLU A 101 -6.28 6.85 -11.50
CA GLU A 101 -6.32 5.43 -11.14
C GLU A 101 -5.82 5.19 -9.72
N TYR A 102 -4.73 5.85 -9.33
CA TYR A 102 -4.19 5.76 -7.99
C TYR A 102 -5.19 6.27 -6.94
N VAL A 103 -5.71 7.49 -7.13
CA VAL A 103 -6.68 8.10 -6.22
C VAL A 103 -7.95 7.25 -6.18
N THR A 104 -8.51 6.89 -7.33
CA THR A 104 -9.71 6.05 -7.43
C THR A 104 -9.48 4.70 -6.77
N GLY A 105 -8.33 4.07 -6.97
CA GLY A 105 -7.98 2.80 -6.34
C GLY A 105 -7.91 2.87 -4.81
N TYR A 106 -7.52 4.01 -4.25
CA TYR A 106 -7.56 4.24 -2.80
C TYR A 106 -8.97 4.51 -2.29
N VAL A 107 -9.73 5.37 -2.97
CA VAL A 107 -11.11 5.71 -2.58
C VAL A 107 -12.00 4.47 -2.65
N THR A 108 -11.89 3.69 -3.72
CA THR A 108 -12.68 2.46 -3.97
C THR A 108 -12.12 1.23 -3.27
N LYS A 109 -11.09 1.37 -2.41
CA LYS A 109 -10.39 0.22 -1.82
C LYS A 109 -11.31 -0.67 -0.99
N ALA A 110 -12.20 -0.05 -0.20
CA ALA A 110 -13.16 -0.78 0.64
C ALA A 110 -14.17 -1.56 -0.21
N GLU A 111 -14.68 -0.94 -1.27
CA GLU A 111 -15.62 -1.54 -2.21
C GLU A 111 -14.98 -2.73 -2.94
N LYS A 112 -13.72 -2.57 -3.39
CA LYS A 112 -12.96 -3.65 -4.02
C LYS A 112 -12.75 -4.84 -3.07
N SER A 113 -12.44 -4.61 -1.80
CA SER A 113 -12.35 -5.71 -0.83
C SER A 113 -13.69 -6.41 -0.63
N HIS A 114 -14.79 -5.66 -0.49
CA HIS A 114 -16.11 -6.27 -0.30
C HIS A 114 -16.53 -7.09 -1.53
N ALA A 115 -16.25 -6.60 -2.73
CA ALA A 115 -16.52 -7.34 -3.95
C ALA A 115 -15.67 -8.62 -4.02
N GLN A 116 -14.39 -8.56 -3.66
CA GLN A 116 -13.52 -9.73 -3.64
C GLN A 116 -14.00 -10.77 -2.62
N ASP A 117 -14.32 -10.35 -1.40
CA ASP A 117 -14.84 -11.24 -0.36
C ASP A 117 -16.14 -11.92 -0.81
N PHE A 118 -17.05 -11.16 -1.45
CA PHE A 118 -18.26 -11.73 -2.05
C PHE A 118 -17.94 -12.77 -3.13
N TRP A 119 -17.00 -12.48 -4.04
CA TRP A 119 -16.63 -13.41 -5.12
C TRP A 119 -15.89 -14.65 -4.60
N ASP A 120 -15.03 -14.50 -3.59
CA ASP A 120 -14.37 -15.62 -2.92
C ASP A 120 -15.40 -16.50 -2.21
N GLU A 121 -16.38 -15.88 -1.55
CA GLU A 121 -17.51 -16.57 -0.97
C GLU A 121 -18.33 -17.30 -2.05
N VAL A 122 -18.68 -16.64 -3.17
CA VAL A 122 -19.39 -17.29 -4.31
C VAL A 122 -18.61 -18.51 -4.79
N SER A 123 -17.31 -18.35 -4.98
CA SER A 123 -16.42 -19.39 -5.49
C SER A 123 -16.24 -20.55 -4.51
N SER A 124 -16.40 -20.29 -3.20
CA SER A 124 -16.34 -21.31 -2.15
C SER A 124 -17.64 -22.12 -1.99
N CYS A 125 -18.76 -21.67 -2.58
CA CYS A 125 -20.00 -22.43 -2.51
C CYS A 125 -20.00 -23.55 -3.55
N ASP A 126 -20.29 -24.77 -3.10
CA ASP A 126 -20.44 -25.95 -3.96
C ASP A 126 -21.52 -25.77 -5.04
N ASN A 127 -22.54 -24.94 -4.77
CA ASN A 127 -23.62 -24.61 -5.70
C ASN A 127 -24.19 -23.20 -5.45
N ILE A 128 -24.24 -22.37 -6.50
CA ILE A 128 -24.80 -21.01 -6.46
C ILE A 128 -26.31 -21.03 -6.11
N TYR A 129 -27.04 -22.06 -6.53
CA TYR A 129 -28.49 -22.19 -6.30
C TYR A 129 -28.85 -22.30 -4.82
N SER A 130 -28.05 -22.99 -4.00
CA SER A 130 -28.32 -23.11 -2.55
C SER A 130 -28.25 -21.77 -1.83
N ARG A 131 -27.36 -20.87 -2.28
CA ARG A 131 -27.23 -19.53 -1.65
C ARG A 131 -28.30 -18.56 -2.12
N LEU A 132 -28.68 -18.61 -3.40
CA LEU A 132 -29.84 -17.87 -3.89
C LEU A 132 -31.11 -18.28 -3.12
N LEU A 133 -31.28 -19.57 -2.85
CA LEU A 133 -32.41 -20.08 -2.07
C LEU A 133 -32.40 -19.58 -0.62
N GLU A 134 -31.22 -19.54 0.02
CA GLU A 134 -31.07 -19.04 1.40
C GLU A 134 -31.30 -17.54 1.51
N ASN A 135 -30.81 -16.75 0.55
CA ASN A 135 -31.05 -15.31 0.48
C ASN A 135 -32.52 -15.02 0.20
N TRP A 136 -33.16 -15.80 -0.69
CA TRP A 136 -34.59 -15.67 -0.96
C TRP A 136 -35.41 -15.89 0.32
N ARG A 137 -35.10 -16.94 1.09
CA ARG A 137 -35.72 -17.21 2.42
C ARG A 137 -35.53 -16.10 3.45
N LYS A 138 -34.43 -15.34 3.39
CA LYS A 138 -34.21 -14.19 4.30
C LYS A 138 -35.06 -12.98 3.92
N ILE A 139 -35.40 -12.83 2.64
CA ILE A 139 -36.17 -11.68 2.11
C ILE A 139 -37.67 -11.96 2.13
N THR A 140 -38.07 -13.23 2.12
CA THR A 140 -39.45 -13.69 2.38
C THR A 140 -39.55 -14.46 3.69
N PRO A 141 -39.58 -13.76 4.85
CA PRO A 141 -39.91 -14.42 6.10
C PRO A 141 -41.38 -14.86 6.04
N SER A 142 -41.61 -16.16 6.23
CA SER A 142 -42.94 -16.76 6.40
C SER A 142 -43.68 -16.21 7.61
#